data_AF-A0A7W3NU37-F1
#
_entry.id   AF-A0A7W3NU37-F1
#
_cell.length_a   1.000
_cell.length_b   1.000
_cell.length_c   1.000
_cell.angle_alpha   90.00
_cell.angle_beta   90.00
_cell.angle_gamma   90.00
#
_symmetry.space_group_name_H-M   'P 1'
#
loop_
_entity.id
_entity.type
_entity.pdbx_description
1 polymer ?
#
loop_
_entity_poly.entity_id
_entity_poly.type
_entity_poly.pdbx_seq_one_letter_code
_entity_poly.pdbx_strand_id
1 'polypeptide(L)'
;MNNRVLLPGVTSLARMVAALRQEENDRLHAALYEVVPYELRTEMVRLLEVPEKKRVSELERLRLGPMRVSGKAMELALDRAREVRGLGAGAADAGRVPAARMTSLAGTG
;
A
#
# COMPACT_ATOMS: atom_id res chain seq x y z
N MET A 1 -32.46 27.89 24.01
CA MET A 1 -32.06 26.63 24.68
C MET A 1 -30.66 26.28 24.19
N ASN A 2 -29.70 26.22 25.11
CA ASN A 2 -28.28 26.11 24.78
C ASN A 2 -27.92 24.63 24.71
N ASN A 3 -27.76 24.07 23.50
CA ASN A 3 -27.31 22.68 23.31
C ASN A 3 -25.80 22.58 23.61
N ARG A 4 -25.42 22.60 24.89
CA ARG A 4 -24.07 22.18 25.30
C ARG A 4 -24.01 20.66 25.26
N VAL A 5 -23.50 20.12 24.16
CA VAL A 5 -23.15 18.71 24.08
C VAL A 5 -21.95 18.48 24.99
N LEU A 6 -22.15 17.71 26.07
CA LEU A 6 -21.04 17.21 26.88
C LEU A 6 -20.27 16.20 26.02
N LEU A 7 -19.03 16.55 25.66
CA LEU A 7 -18.15 15.62 24.97
C LEU A 7 -17.80 14.47 25.93
N PRO A 8 -17.76 13.22 25.45
CA PRO A 8 -17.28 12.12 26.26
C PRO A 8 -15.80 12.34 26.60
N GLY A 9 -15.32 11.66 27.66
CA GLY A 9 -13.93 11.79 28.11
C GLY A 9 -12.93 11.58 26.97
N VAL A 10 -11.75 12.21 27.06
CA VAL A 10 -10.73 12.28 25.99
C VAL A 10 -10.39 10.91 25.40
N THR A 11 -10.34 9.86 26.22
CA THR A 11 -10.06 8.48 25.79
C THR A 11 -11.18 7.90 24.92
N SER A 12 -12.44 8.21 25.23
CA SER A 12 -13.60 7.80 24.44
C SER A 12 -13.64 8.53 23.10
N LEU A 13 -13.35 9.84 23.11
CA LEU A 13 -13.24 10.61 21.87
C LEU A 13 -12.11 10.09 20.97
N ALA A 14 -10.93 9.82 21.53
CA ALA A 14 -9.80 9.28 20.78
C ALA A 14 -10.15 7.93 20.11
N ARG A 15 -10.85 7.05 20.81
CA ARG A 15 -11.31 5.76 20.27
C ARG A 15 -12.30 5.93 19.12
N MET A 16 -13.27 6.85 19.25
CA MET A 16 -14.22 7.12 18.16
C MET A 16 -13.53 7.69 16.93
N VAL A 17 -12.60 8.63 17.12
CA VAL A 17 -11.81 9.19 16.00
C VAL A 17 -10.96 8.11 15.32
N ALA A 18 -10.34 7.22 16.10
CA ALA A 18 -9.58 6.09 15.55
C ALA A 18 -10.47 5.14 14.75
N ALA A 19 -11.65 4.79 15.26
CA ALA A 19 -12.61 3.93 14.56
C ALA A 19 -13.07 4.56 13.24
N LEU A 20 -13.42 5.85 13.24
CA LEU A 20 -13.81 6.55 12.02
C LEU A 20 -12.67 6.58 11.00
N ARG A 21 -11.43 6.86 11.45
CA ARG A 21 -10.27 6.83 10.55
C ARG A 21 -10.03 5.45 9.94
N GLN A 22 -10.25 4.38 10.71
CA GLN A 22 -10.15 3.02 10.19
C GLN A 22 -11.21 2.77 9.12
N GLU A 23 -12.47 3.14 9.39
CA GLU A 23 -13.56 2.98 8.43
C GLU A 23 -13.30 3.75 7.13
N GLU A 24 -12.81 4.99 7.21
CA GLU A 24 -12.41 5.76 6.02
C GLU A 24 -11.25 5.10 5.26
N ASN A 25 -10.27 4.52 5.97
CA ASN A 25 -9.19 3.78 5.31
C ASN A 25 -9.73 2.55 4.58
N ASP A 26 -10.61 1.78 5.21
CA ASP A 26 -11.24 0.59 4.61
C ASP A 26 -12.02 0.96 3.33
N ARG A 27 -12.76 2.08 3.35
CA ARG A 27 -13.45 2.59 2.15
C ARG A 27 -12.49 2.98 1.02
N LEU A 28 -11.34 3.56 1.34
CA LEU A 28 -10.32 3.87 0.33
C LEU A 28 -9.67 2.60 -0.23
N HIS A 29 -9.40 1.60 0.61
CA HIS A 29 -8.93 0.29 0.14
C HIS A 29 -9.95 -0.38 -0.79
N ALA A 30 -11.24 -0.33 -0.45
CA ALA A 30 -12.30 -0.83 -1.31
C ALA A 30 -12.36 -0.09 -2.65
N ALA A 31 -12.26 1.25 -2.62
CA ALA A 31 -12.22 2.05 -3.85
C ALA A 31 -11.03 1.69 -4.77
N LEU A 32 -9.85 1.40 -4.19
CA LEU A 32 -8.69 0.91 -4.95
C LEU A 32 -8.94 -0.49 -5.50
N TYR A 33 -9.52 -1.38 -4.70
CA TYR A 33 -9.79 -2.75 -5.12
C TYR A 33 -10.67 -2.81 -6.37
N GLU A 34 -11.70 -1.96 -6.44
CA GLU A 34 -12.63 -1.87 -7.58
C GLU A 34 -11.95 -1.46 -8.89
N VAL A 35 -10.96 -0.56 -8.84
CA VAL A 35 -10.29 -0.02 -10.04
C VAL A 35 -9.08 -0.84 -10.50
N VAL A 36 -8.59 -1.77 -9.66
CA VAL A 36 -7.44 -2.62 -9.98
C VAL A 36 -7.92 -3.84 -10.79
N PRO A 37 -7.38 -4.09 -12.00
CA PRO A 37 -7.74 -5.26 -12.80
C PRO A 37 -7.51 -6.59 -12.08
N TYR A 38 -8.30 -7.60 -12.42
CA TYR A 38 -8.22 -8.92 -11.78
C TYR A 38 -6.84 -9.57 -11.93
N GLU A 39 -6.24 -9.42 -13.10
CA GLU A 39 -4.91 -9.93 -13.43
C GLU A 39 -3.86 -9.31 -12.52
N LEU A 40 -3.94 -7.98 -12.33
CA LEU A 40 -3.06 -7.26 -11.43
C LEU A 40 -3.27 -7.69 -9.97
N ARG A 41 -4.52 -7.85 -9.52
CA ARG A 41 -4.79 -8.36 -8.16
C ARG A 41 -4.17 -9.74 -7.93
N THR A 42 -4.31 -10.64 -8.90
CA THR A 42 -3.75 -11.99 -8.83
C THR A 42 -2.23 -11.95 -8.76
N GLU A 43 -1.61 -11.09 -9.59
CA GLU A 43 -0.16 -10.91 -9.59
C GLU A 43 0.34 -10.31 -8.26
N MET A 44 -0.37 -9.33 -7.69
CA MET A 44 -0.03 -8.79 -6.37
C MET A 44 -0.06 -9.85 -5.26
N VAL A 45 -1.03 -10.77 -5.29
CA VAL A 45 -1.10 -11.88 -4.33
C VAL A 45 0.06 -12.85 -4.54
N ARG A 46 0.41 -13.19 -5.78
CA ARG A 46 1.56 -14.05 -6.09
C ARG A 46 2.86 -13.49 -5.58
N LEU A 47 3.02 -12.16 -5.54
CA LEU A 47 4.23 -11.56 -4.99
C LEU A 47 4.47 -11.88 -3.51
N LEU A 48 3.43 -12.30 -2.78
CA LEU A 48 3.55 -12.70 -1.37
C LEU A 48 4.10 -14.12 -1.20
N GLU A 49 4.14 -14.92 -2.27
CA GLU A 49 4.66 -16.29 -2.23
C GLU A 49 6.19 -16.29 -2.04
N VAL A 50 6.66 -17.27 -1.27
CA VAL A 50 8.10 -17.57 -1.12
C VAL A 50 8.40 -18.75 -2.04
N PRO A 51 9.16 -18.56 -3.13
CA PRO A 51 9.48 -19.66 -4.03
C PRO A 51 10.29 -20.75 -3.31
N GLU A 52 10.22 -21.97 -3.83
CA GLU A 52 11.03 -23.07 -3.31
C GLU A 52 12.51 -22.68 -3.27
N LYS A 53 13.18 -23.02 -2.15
CA LYS A 53 14.60 -22.75 -1.92
C LYS A 53 14.96 -21.26 -1.83
N LYS A 54 13.98 -20.35 -1.70
CA LYS A 54 14.17 -18.94 -1.35
C LYS A 54 13.79 -18.69 0.11
N ARG A 55 14.33 -17.60 0.68
CA ARG A 55 14.08 -17.18 2.07
C ARG A 55 13.11 -16.00 2.19
N VAL A 56 12.85 -15.32 1.09
CA VAL A 56 12.05 -14.09 1.03
C VAL A 56 11.06 -14.22 -0.12
N SER A 57 9.93 -13.53 0.02
CA SER A 57 8.93 -13.48 -1.05
C SER A 57 9.44 -12.67 -2.24
N GLU A 58 8.75 -12.79 -3.37
CA GLU A 58 9.00 -11.97 -4.55
C GLU A 58 8.85 -10.47 -4.22
N LEU A 59 7.83 -10.10 -3.44
CA LEU A 59 7.61 -8.73 -2.96
C LEU A 59 8.81 -8.22 -2.17
N GLU A 60 9.32 -9.01 -1.22
CA GLU A 60 10.46 -8.61 -0.40
C GLU A 60 11.74 -8.49 -1.25
N ARG A 61 11.96 -9.39 -2.23
CA ARG A 61 13.05 -9.22 -3.20
C ARG A 61 12.94 -7.89 -3.94
N LEU A 62 11.75 -7.52 -4.42
CA LEU A 62 11.53 -6.28 -5.15
C LEU A 62 11.73 -5.03 -4.26
N ARG A 63 11.46 -5.13 -2.95
CA ARG A 63 11.69 -4.05 -1.97
C ARG A 63 13.16 -3.87 -1.60
N LEU A 64 13.93 -4.96 -1.53
CA LEU A 64 15.34 -4.92 -1.13
C LEU A 64 16.21 -4.27 -2.22
N GLY A 65 16.72 -3.08 -1.91
CA GLY A 65 17.67 -2.37 -2.76
C GLY A 65 19.09 -2.96 -2.74
N PRO A 66 19.97 -2.55 -3.67
CA PRO A 66 21.36 -2.97 -3.66
C PRO A 66 22.09 -2.50 -2.40
N MET A 67 22.78 -3.42 -1.70
CA MET A 67 23.53 -3.10 -0.48
C MET A 67 24.88 -2.40 -0.74
N ARG A 68 25.35 -2.36 -1.99
CA ARG A 68 26.61 -1.72 -2.39
C ARG A 68 26.46 -1.01 -3.74
N VAL A 69 27.12 0.14 -3.90
CA VAL A 69 27.13 0.90 -5.16
C VAL A 69 28.27 0.38 -6.05
N SER A 70 27.91 -0.24 -7.18
CA SER A 70 28.83 -0.68 -8.24
C SER A 70 28.09 -0.66 -9.58
N GLY A 71 28.83 -0.72 -10.70
CA GLY A 71 28.20 -0.81 -12.03
C GLY A 71 27.23 -2.00 -12.14
N LYS A 72 27.63 -3.17 -11.63
CA LYS A 72 26.76 -4.36 -11.63
C LYS A 72 25.53 -4.18 -10.72
N ALA A 73 25.71 -3.54 -9.57
CA ALA A 73 24.59 -3.26 -8.66
C ALA A 73 23.59 -2.26 -9.28
N MET A 74 24.08 -1.31 -10.09
CA MET A 74 23.22 -0.38 -10.83
C MET A 74 22.40 -1.10 -11.91
N GLU A 75 23.03 -2.00 -12.67
CA GLU A 75 22.33 -2.82 -13.67
C GLU A 75 21.18 -3.61 -13.03
N LEU A 76 21.45 -4.33 -11.94
CA LEU A 76 20.43 -5.08 -11.19
C LEU A 76 19.33 -4.17 -10.62
N ALA A 77 19.67 -2.96 -10.18
CA ALA A 77 18.69 -2.01 -9.68
C ALA A 77 17.74 -1.51 -10.79
N LEU A 78 18.26 -1.31 -12.01
CA LEU A 78 17.47 -0.94 -13.17
C LEU A 78 16.57 -2.08 -13.63
N ASP A 79 17.08 -3.32 -13.65
CA ASP A 79 16.27 -4.50 -14.00
C ASP A 79 15.12 -4.69 -13.01
N ARG A 80 15.39 -4.58 -11.70
CA ARG A 80 14.35 -4.58 -10.67
C ARG A 80 13.33 -3.45 -10.86
N ALA A 81 13.78 -2.24 -11.24
CA ALA A 81 12.86 -1.14 -11.52
C ALA A 81 12.00 -1.40 -12.76
N ARG A 82 12.53 -2.11 -13.78
CA ARG A 82 11.75 -2.59 -14.92
C ARG A 82 10.74 -3.65 -14.51
N GLU A 83 11.11 -4.61 -13.65
CA GLU A 83 10.19 -5.61 -13.09
C GLU A 83 9.02 -4.94 -12.35
N VAL A 84 9.30 -4.01 -11.43
CA VAL A 84 8.25 -3.27 -10.70
C VAL A 84 7.34 -2.49 -11.65
N ARG A 85 7.90 -1.85 -12.67
CA ARG A 85 7.10 -1.13 -13.68
C ARG A 85 6.26 -2.11 -14.52
N GLY A 86 6.80 -3.28 -14.81
CA GLY A 86 6.15 -4.36 -15.56
C GLY A 86 4.92 -4.96 -14.85
N LEU A 87 4.79 -4.77 -13.53
CA LEU A 87 3.57 -5.14 -12.79
C LEU A 87 2.34 -4.37 -13.29
N GLY A 88 2.49 -3.21 -13.94
CA GLY A 88 1.36 -2.48 -14.52
C GLY A 88 0.47 -1.75 -13.51
N ALA A 89 0.84 -1.72 -12.23
CA ALA A 89 0.08 -1.03 -11.18
C ALA A 89 -0.13 0.48 -11.43
N GLY A 90 0.78 1.12 -12.15
CA GLY A 90 0.66 2.53 -12.52
C GLY A 90 -0.44 2.84 -13.56
N ALA A 91 -1.04 1.83 -14.17
CA ALA A 91 -2.14 2.00 -15.12
C ALA A 91 -3.53 1.94 -14.45
N ALA A 92 -3.62 1.53 -13.18
CA ALA A 92 -4.88 1.53 -12.45
C ALA A 92 -5.35 2.98 -12.19
N ASP A 93 -6.61 3.28 -12.52
CA ASP A 93 -7.18 4.61 -12.27
C ASP A 93 -7.51 4.81 -10.79
N ALA A 94 -6.49 5.22 -10.03
CA ALA A 94 -6.62 5.56 -8.62
C ALA A 94 -7.15 6.99 -8.37
N GLY A 95 -7.73 7.67 -9.37
CA GLY A 95 -8.17 9.07 -9.26
C GLY A 95 -9.20 9.33 -8.16
N ARG A 96 -9.91 8.29 -7.72
CA ARG A 96 -10.85 8.35 -6.59
C ARG A 96 -10.17 8.43 -5.22
N VAL A 97 -8.87 8.13 -5.13
CA VAL A 97 -8.06 8.24 -3.91
C VAL A 97 -7.16 9.46 -4.00
N PRO A 98 -7.35 10.48 -3.13
CA PRO A 98 -6.47 11.65 -3.14
C PRO A 98 -5.00 11.28 -2.92
N ALA A 99 -4.08 11.94 -3.62
CA ALA A 99 -2.64 11.63 -3.54
C ALA A 99 -2.08 11.64 -2.11
N ALA A 100 -2.50 12.60 -1.27
CA ALA A 100 -2.12 12.66 0.14
C ALA A 100 -2.58 11.43 0.95
N ARG A 101 -3.74 10.85 0.60
CA ARG A 101 -4.26 9.63 1.22
C ARG A 101 -3.55 8.40 0.66
N MET A 102 -3.17 8.39 -0.61
CA MET A 102 -2.41 7.32 -1.24
C MET A 102 -1.08 7.07 -0.52
N THR A 103 -0.33 8.12 -0.17
CA THR A 103 0.91 8.00 0.62
C THR A 103 0.66 7.42 2.01
N SER A 104 -0.43 7.82 2.67
CA SER A 104 -0.81 7.27 3.98
C SER A 104 -1.14 5.78 3.89
N LEU A 105 -1.86 5.35 2.85
CA LEU A 105 -2.21 3.94 2.63
C LEU A 105 -0.95 3.09 2.36
N ALA A 106 -0.02 3.60 1.56
CA ALA A 106 1.23 2.90 1.23
C ALA A 106 2.15 2.66 2.45
N GLY A 107 2.05 3.48 3.49
CA GLY A 107 2.83 3.36 4.72
C GLY A 107 2.22 2.48 5.81
N THR A 108 1.04 1.92 5.60
CA THR A 108 0.29 1.15 6.64
C THR A 108 0.48 -0.38 6.51
N GLY A 109 1.43 -0.84 5.68
CA GLY A 109 1.71 -2.26 5.40
C GLY A 109 2.95 -2.81 6.10
#